data_AF-A0AAI8C4Y4-F1
#
_entry.id   AF-A0AAI8C4Y4-F1
#
_cell.length_a   1.000
_cell.length_b   1.000
_cell.length_c   1.000
_cell.angle_alpha   90.00
_cell.angle_beta   90.00
_cell.angle_gamma   90.00
#
_symmetry.space_group_name_H-M   'P 1'
#
loop_
_entity.id
_entity.type
_entity.pdbx_description
1 polymer ?
#
loop_
_entity_poly.entity_id
_entity_poly.type
_entity_poly.pdbx_seq_one_letter_code
_entity_poly.pdbx_strand_id
1 'polypeptide(L)'
;MEQRIKSKIEAVGTPLKDWDINIYRGILTGYNEAFIIDGEKRDELIAADPKSAEIIRPLLRGRDIKRYSYEFADLYIITTFPSLKIDIEKYPAVKEHLMSFGYDRLKQTGDKGSRKKTKNQWFETQDTIAYLDDFFKQKIVWAETMRIRKDNTERFPRFSYTTESLYTDKTCFIAVGKDLKYVLAFLNSIVGRYQISQTVSMMDNGGYLMQKIYIEQIKIATLVDQTTKKKLTELVDSLLKSPDDDQADEFENQINDIVFNSFGITLHEQKYLDKKLAETLVRV
;
A
#
# COMPACT_ATOMS: atom_id res chain seq x y z
N MET A 1 3.09 -22.24 23.89
CA MET A 1 2.12 -22.04 22.79
C MET A 1 2.75 -21.33 21.61
N GLU A 2 3.30 -20.14 21.83
CA GLU A 2 3.93 -19.30 20.82
C GLU A 2 4.97 -20.01 19.92
N GLN A 3 5.93 -20.70 20.52
CA GLN A 3 6.97 -21.43 19.78
C GLN A 3 6.38 -22.54 18.87
N ARG A 4 5.28 -23.17 19.29
CA ARG A 4 4.59 -24.20 18.50
C ARG A 4 3.90 -23.57 17.29
N ILE A 5 3.21 -22.45 17.47
CA ILE A 5 2.58 -21.69 16.38
C ILE A 5 3.64 -21.24 15.39
N LYS A 6 4.75 -20.66 15.88
CA LYS A 6 5.88 -20.27 15.02
C LYS A 6 6.41 -21.47 14.23
N SER A 7 6.66 -22.60 14.89
CA SER A 7 7.16 -23.81 14.22
C SER A 7 6.22 -24.31 13.13
N LYS A 8 4.90 -24.22 13.32
CA LYS A 8 3.91 -24.56 12.30
C LYS A 8 3.95 -23.63 11.09
N ILE A 9 4.03 -22.32 11.33
CA ILE A 9 4.16 -21.32 10.27
C ILE A 9 5.46 -21.53 9.48
N GLU A 10 6.57 -21.80 10.18
CA GLU A 10 7.87 -22.08 9.58
C GLU A 10 7.88 -23.37 8.73
N ALA A 11 7.14 -24.40 9.14
CA ALA A 11 7.16 -25.71 8.49
C ALA A 11 6.47 -25.72 7.11
N VAL A 12 5.46 -24.88 6.88
CA VAL A 12 4.65 -24.89 5.64
C VAL A 12 4.64 -23.55 4.90
N GLY A 13 5.09 -22.48 5.55
CA GLY A 13 5.04 -21.13 5.02
C GLY A 13 6.29 -20.74 4.23
N THR A 14 6.07 -20.21 3.04
CA THR A 14 7.12 -19.63 2.19
C THR A 14 7.16 -18.11 2.39
N PRO A 15 8.32 -17.50 2.73
CA PRO A 15 8.46 -16.05 2.86
C PRO A 15 8.07 -15.32 1.57
N LEU A 16 7.38 -14.19 1.68
CA LEU A 16 6.86 -13.44 0.54
C LEU A 16 7.93 -13.02 -0.49
N LYS A 17 9.17 -12.78 -0.06
CA LYS A 17 10.31 -12.51 -0.98
C LYS A 17 10.61 -13.64 -1.97
N ASP A 18 10.21 -14.86 -1.65
CA ASP A 18 10.43 -16.06 -2.47
C ASP A 18 9.20 -16.36 -3.37
N TRP A 19 8.17 -15.52 -3.33
CA TRP A 19 7.03 -15.57 -4.24
C TRP A 19 7.28 -14.74 -5.51
N ASP A 20 6.52 -15.00 -6.58
CA ASP A 20 6.52 -14.19 -7.81
C ASP A 20 5.78 -12.86 -7.61
N ILE A 21 6.27 -12.07 -6.66
CA ILE A 21 5.72 -10.79 -6.19
C ILE A 21 6.86 -9.79 -6.01
N ASN A 22 6.70 -8.63 -6.64
CA ASN A 22 7.60 -7.51 -6.48
C ASN A 22 6.94 -6.41 -5.66
N ILE A 23 7.65 -5.92 -4.65
CA ILE A 23 7.21 -4.82 -3.78
C ILE A 23 7.98 -3.55 -4.12
N TYR A 24 7.24 -2.47 -4.34
CA TYR A 24 7.76 -1.14 -4.65
C TYR A 24 7.16 -0.09 -3.72
N ARG A 25 7.91 0.99 -3.48
CA ARG A 25 7.42 2.15 -2.73
C ARG A 25 6.65 3.09 -3.67
N GLY A 26 5.75 3.90 -3.14
CA GLY A 26 5.12 4.97 -3.91
C GLY A 26 6.07 6.13 -4.24
N ILE A 27 5.55 7.09 -4.99
CA ILE A 27 6.29 8.17 -5.64
C ILE A 27 6.87 9.17 -4.63
N LEU A 28 8.18 9.47 -4.76
CA LEU A 28 8.80 10.60 -4.08
C LEU A 28 8.86 11.82 -5.00
N THR A 29 8.01 12.80 -4.72
CA THR A 29 7.94 14.06 -5.49
C THR A 29 9.13 14.99 -5.21
N GLY A 30 9.64 14.97 -3.98
CA GLY A 30 10.64 15.93 -3.47
C GLY A 30 10.06 17.26 -3.01
N TYR A 31 8.79 17.57 -3.32
CA TYR A 31 8.08 18.77 -2.85
C TYR A 31 6.55 18.63 -3.07
N ASN A 32 5.85 17.97 -2.13
CA ASN A 32 4.46 17.56 -2.31
C ASN A 32 3.51 18.71 -2.69
N GLU A 33 3.68 19.91 -2.13
CA GLU A 33 2.80 21.07 -2.39
C GLU A 33 2.71 21.46 -3.88
N ALA A 34 3.78 21.27 -4.66
CA ALA A 34 3.77 21.61 -6.08
C ALA A 34 3.22 20.47 -6.94
N PHE A 35 3.51 19.21 -6.57
CA PHE A 35 3.25 18.04 -7.42
C PHE A 35 1.97 17.28 -7.07
N ILE A 36 1.45 17.44 -5.86
CA ILE A 36 0.19 16.84 -5.43
C ILE A 36 -0.85 17.95 -5.32
N ILE A 37 -1.90 17.83 -6.12
CA ILE A 37 -2.97 18.82 -6.26
C ILE A 37 -4.32 18.17 -5.94
N ASP A 38 -5.30 18.98 -5.56
CA ASP A 38 -6.70 18.56 -5.42
C ASP A 38 -7.44 18.58 -6.77
N GLY A 39 -8.69 18.10 -6.77
CA GLY A 39 -9.54 18.09 -7.96
C GLY A 39 -9.84 19.48 -8.51
N GLU A 40 -10.04 20.48 -7.64
CA GLU A 40 -10.28 21.86 -8.05
C GLU A 40 -9.09 22.41 -8.86
N LYS A 41 -7.87 22.27 -8.33
CA LYS A 41 -6.67 22.69 -9.05
C LYS A 41 -6.44 21.87 -10.32
N ARG A 42 -6.73 20.56 -10.30
CA ARG A 42 -6.67 19.72 -11.51
C ARG A 42 -7.59 20.27 -12.60
N ASP A 43 -8.83 20.60 -12.26
CA ASP A 43 -9.83 21.05 -13.23
C ASP A 43 -9.46 22.43 -13.78
N GLU A 44 -8.91 23.33 -12.95
CA GLU A 44 -8.35 24.61 -13.38
C GLU A 44 -7.23 24.43 -14.43
N LEU A 45 -6.26 23.54 -14.16
CA LEU A 45 -5.14 23.30 -15.07
C LEU A 45 -5.58 22.69 -16.41
N ILE A 46 -6.55 21.77 -16.37
CA ILE A 46 -7.10 21.14 -17.58
C ILE A 46 -7.97 22.14 -18.37
N ALA A 47 -8.71 23.02 -17.70
CA ALA A 47 -9.50 24.05 -18.37
C ALA A 47 -8.61 25.07 -19.09
N ALA A 48 -7.48 25.46 -18.47
CA ALA A 48 -6.51 26.37 -19.07
C ALA A 48 -5.70 25.72 -20.20
N ASP A 49 -5.32 24.45 -20.03
CA ASP A 49 -4.61 23.65 -21.03
C ASP A 49 -5.11 22.20 -21.01
N PRO A 50 -6.03 21.82 -21.91
CA PRO A 50 -6.60 20.47 -21.96
C PRO A 50 -5.58 19.34 -22.04
N LYS A 51 -4.38 19.63 -22.56
CA LYS A 51 -3.30 18.65 -22.68
C LYS A 51 -2.73 18.25 -21.31
N SER A 52 -2.87 19.09 -20.28
CA SER A 52 -2.48 18.79 -18.90
C SER A 52 -3.11 17.49 -18.38
N ALA A 53 -4.28 17.09 -18.89
CA ALA A 53 -4.93 15.84 -18.56
C ALA A 53 -4.05 14.60 -18.88
N GLU A 54 -3.12 14.69 -19.83
CA GLU A 54 -2.18 13.61 -20.17
C GLU A 54 -1.21 13.29 -19.02
N ILE A 55 -0.88 14.29 -18.19
CA ILE A 55 0.18 14.19 -17.18
C ILE A 55 -0.33 14.37 -15.75
N ILE A 56 -1.63 14.48 -15.53
CA ILE A 56 -2.26 14.52 -14.20
C ILE A 56 -2.97 13.18 -13.96
N ARG A 57 -2.65 12.51 -12.84
CA ARG A 57 -3.16 11.15 -12.54
C ARG A 57 -3.63 11.05 -11.09
N PRO A 58 -4.65 10.22 -10.79
CA PRO A 58 -5.15 10.06 -9.43
C PRO A 58 -4.07 9.47 -8.51
N LEU A 59 -4.09 9.89 -7.24
CA LEU A 59 -3.10 9.57 -6.23
C LEU A 59 -3.76 9.12 -4.92
N LEU A 60 -3.24 8.05 -4.32
CA LEU A 60 -3.54 7.65 -2.94
C LEU A 60 -2.33 7.88 -2.01
N ARG A 61 -2.61 8.28 -0.78
CA ARG A 61 -1.63 8.33 0.32
C ARG A 61 -1.89 7.20 1.31
N GLY A 62 -0.95 6.96 2.21
CA GLY A 62 -1.04 5.84 3.17
C GLY A 62 -2.28 5.92 4.05
N ARG A 63 -2.68 7.12 4.46
CA ARG A 63 -3.88 7.33 5.31
C ARG A 63 -5.20 7.03 4.59
N ASP A 64 -5.17 7.04 3.26
CA ASP A 64 -6.32 6.82 2.40
C ASP A 64 -6.58 5.30 2.23
N ILE A 65 -5.61 4.43 2.56
CA ILE A 65 -5.73 2.97 2.44
C ILE A 65 -6.39 2.35 3.67
N LYS A 66 -7.42 1.53 3.44
CA LYS A 66 -8.15 0.77 4.47
C LYS A 66 -7.96 -0.74 4.27
N ARG A 67 -8.57 -1.54 5.13
CA ARG A 67 -8.56 -3.00 4.99
C ARG A 67 -9.57 -3.40 3.91
N TYR A 68 -9.11 -4.04 2.85
CA TYR A 68 -9.92 -4.41 1.66
C TYR A 68 -10.60 -3.24 0.92
N SER A 69 -10.25 -1.99 1.22
CA SER A 69 -10.77 -0.82 0.50
C SER A 69 -9.79 0.36 0.58
N TYR A 70 -10.14 1.48 -0.03
CA TYR A 70 -9.44 2.76 0.12
C TYR A 70 -10.43 3.90 -0.17
N GLU A 71 -10.13 5.08 0.35
CA GLU A 71 -10.93 6.28 0.16
C GLU A 71 -10.20 7.22 -0.80
N PHE A 72 -10.80 7.54 -1.94
CA PHE A 72 -10.20 8.48 -2.87
C PHE A 72 -10.42 9.91 -2.38
N ALA A 73 -9.36 10.54 -1.86
CA ALA A 73 -9.40 11.87 -1.26
C ALA A 73 -9.39 13.03 -2.27
N ASP A 74 -9.81 12.79 -3.51
CA ASP A 74 -9.77 13.74 -4.64
C ASP A 74 -8.40 14.39 -4.85
N LEU A 75 -7.34 13.55 -4.79
CA LEU A 75 -5.96 13.98 -4.98
C LEU A 75 -5.37 13.43 -6.26
N TYR A 76 -4.54 14.26 -6.87
CA TYR A 76 -3.88 13.95 -8.12
C TYR A 76 -2.40 14.30 -8.04
N ILE A 77 -1.60 13.62 -8.83
CA ILE A 77 -0.18 13.87 -9.00
C ILE A 77 0.11 14.38 -10.40
N ILE A 78 0.96 15.41 -10.50
CA ILE A 78 1.57 15.86 -11.74
C ILE A 78 2.76 14.92 -12.04
N THR A 79 2.61 14.12 -13.09
CA THR A 79 3.50 13.01 -13.47
C THR A 79 4.66 13.44 -14.36
N THR A 80 5.35 14.52 -14.01
CA THR A 80 6.60 14.95 -14.67
C THR A 80 7.78 14.08 -14.19
N PHE A 81 7.69 12.78 -14.41
CA PHE A 81 8.74 11.84 -13.99
C PHE A 81 9.95 11.93 -14.93
N PRO A 82 11.19 11.93 -14.42
CA PRO A 82 12.40 11.99 -15.26
C PRO A 82 12.47 10.89 -16.34
N SER A 83 11.91 9.71 -16.05
CA SER A 83 11.87 8.58 -16.99
C SER A 83 10.95 8.82 -18.19
N LEU A 84 9.94 9.71 -18.07
CA LEU A 84 9.02 10.05 -19.15
C LEU A 84 9.59 11.10 -20.12
N LYS A 85 10.68 11.80 -19.75
CA LYS A 85 11.35 12.82 -20.57
C LYS A 85 10.37 13.84 -21.16
N ILE A 86 9.49 14.36 -20.29
CA ILE A 86 8.46 15.30 -20.68
C ILE A 86 9.08 16.62 -21.13
N ASP A 87 8.61 17.12 -22.27
CA ASP A 87 8.86 18.49 -22.70
C ASP A 87 7.82 19.41 -22.04
N ILE A 88 8.23 20.09 -20.97
CA ILE A 88 7.36 20.93 -20.14
C ILE A 88 6.77 22.12 -20.91
N GLU A 89 7.41 22.56 -22.01
CA GLU A 89 6.90 23.64 -22.86
C GLU A 89 5.60 23.26 -23.58
N LYS A 90 5.31 21.96 -23.70
CA LYS A 90 4.05 21.45 -24.26
C LYS A 90 2.87 21.51 -23.28
N TYR A 91 3.13 21.86 -22.01
CA TYR A 91 2.13 21.89 -20.94
C TYR A 91 2.19 23.24 -20.19
N PRO A 92 1.89 24.37 -20.87
CA PRO A 92 2.07 25.72 -20.31
C PRO A 92 1.37 25.94 -18.97
N ALA A 93 0.13 25.45 -18.77
CA ALA A 93 -0.58 25.65 -17.50
C ALA A 93 0.13 24.94 -16.34
N VAL A 94 0.57 23.69 -16.55
CA VAL A 94 1.34 22.94 -15.56
C VAL A 94 2.70 23.60 -15.30
N LYS A 95 3.37 24.09 -16.36
CA LYS A 95 4.63 24.83 -16.22
C LYS A 95 4.45 26.06 -15.33
N GLU A 96 3.44 26.89 -15.60
CA GLU A 96 3.13 28.10 -14.83
C GLU A 96 2.78 27.77 -13.38
N HIS A 97 1.95 26.75 -13.15
CA HIS A 97 1.64 26.25 -11.81
C HIS A 97 2.91 25.87 -11.05
N LEU A 98 3.79 25.06 -11.63
CA LEU A 98 5.05 24.68 -10.99
C LEU A 98 5.95 25.91 -10.76
N MET A 99 6.05 26.82 -11.74
CA MET A 99 6.83 28.06 -11.59
C MET A 99 6.33 28.96 -10.45
N SER A 100 5.03 28.92 -10.13
CA SER A 100 4.44 29.73 -9.04
C SER A 100 5.02 29.41 -7.66
N PHE A 101 5.55 28.20 -7.46
CA PHE A 101 6.26 27.80 -6.23
C PHE A 101 7.71 28.31 -6.15
N GLY A 102 8.20 28.92 -7.24
CA GLY A 102 9.54 29.49 -7.37
C GLY A 102 10.55 28.52 -8.01
N TYR A 103 11.22 28.98 -9.06
CA TYR A 103 12.25 28.22 -9.76
C TYR A 103 13.38 27.76 -8.82
N ASP A 104 13.87 28.65 -7.95
CA ASP A 104 14.94 28.33 -7.00
C ASP A 104 14.51 27.34 -5.91
N ARG A 105 13.21 27.26 -5.60
CA ARG A 105 12.65 26.27 -4.68
C ARG A 105 12.62 24.90 -5.34
N LEU A 106 12.19 24.84 -6.61
CA LEU A 106 11.98 23.59 -7.33
C LEU A 106 13.24 23.03 -8.01
N LYS A 107 14.27 23.83 -8.27
CA LYS A 107 15.54 23.29 -8.77
C LYS A 107 16.10 22.26 -7.79
N GLN A 108 16.75 21.23 -8.34
CA GLN A 108 17.27 20.10 -7.58
C GLN A 108 18.79 20.23 -7.41
N THR A 109 19.26 21.37 -6.86
CA THR A 109 20.70 21.66 -6.70
C THR A 109 21.26 21.23 -5.35
N GLY A 110 20.41 21.08 -4.33
CA GLY A 110 20.81 20.78 -2.95
C GLY A 110 21.27 22.02 -2.16
N ASP A 111 21.16 23.22 -2.74
CA ASP A 111 21.41 24.48 -2.03
C ASP A 111 20.31 24.74 -0.99
N LYS A 112 20.61 25.59 0.00
CA LYS A 112 19.64 25.99 1.02
C LYS A 112 18.38 26.57 0.37
N GLY A 113 17.24 25.94 0.64
CA GLY A 113 15.94 26.36 0.12
C GLY A 113 15.54 25.70 -1.20
N SER A 114 16.43 24.95 -1.85
CA SER A 114 16.13 24.14 -3.04
C SER A 114 15.81 22.69 -2.67
N ARG A 115 15.35 21.88 -3.64
CA ARG A 115 15.16 20.44 -3.46
C ARG A 115 16.51 19.71 -3.43
N LYS A 116 16.49 18.46 -2.96
CA LYS A 116 17.68 17.58 -2.88
C LYS A 116 18.42 17.56 -4.21
N LYS A 117 19.76 17.57 -4.17
CA LYS A 117 20.60 17.52 -5.37
C LYS A 117 20.33 16.26 -6.21
N THR A 118 19.91 16.44 -7.46
CA THR A 118 19.77 15.36 -8.46
C THR A 118 20.28 15.86 -9.82
N LYS A 119 20.14 15.03 -10.87
CA LYS A 119 20.40 15.42 -12.27
C LYS A 119 19.10 15.73 -13.04
N ASN A 120 17.98 15.73 -12.32
CA ASN A 120 16.65 15.89 -12.90
C ASN A 120 16.36 17.37 -13.15
N GLN A 121 15.41 17.64 -14.04
CA GLN A 121 14.96 19.00 -14.31
C GLN A 121 14.22 19.60 -13.10
N TRP A 122 14.17 20.93 -13.04
CA TRP A 122 13.52 21.65 -11.95
C TRP A 122 12.01 21.35 -11.85
N PHE A 123 11.36 20.98 -12.97
CA PHE A 123 9.94 20.63 -13.02
C PHE A 123 9.70 19.13 -12.81
N GLU A 124 10.73 18.29 -12.71
CA GLU A 124 10.57 16.86 -12.55
C GLU A 124 10.43 16.46 -11.09
N THR A 125 9.79 15.32 -10.81
CA THR A 125 9.82 14.71 -9.47
C THR A 125 11.23 14.27 -9.08
N GLN A 126 11.43 13.96 -7.80
CA GLN A 126 12.75 13.54 -7.32
C GLN A 126 13.13 12.13 -7.78
N ASP A 127 12.17 11.20 -7.81
CA ASP A 127 12.42 9.80 -8.18
C ASP A 127 12.27 9.55 -9.69
N THR A 128 13.25 8.84 -10.29
CA THR A 128 13.28 8.46 -11.72
C THR A 128 12.65 7.09 -12.00
N ILE A 129 11.87 6.56 -11.06
CA ILE A 129 11.50 5.14 -10.92
C ILE A 129 11.27 4.34 -12.24
N ALA A 130 11.84 3.13 -12.28
CA ALA A 130 11.79 2.23 -13.44
C ALA A 130 10.52 1.37 -13.52
N TYR A 131 9.69 1.36 -12.48
CA TYR A 131 8.49 0.53 -12.33
C TYR A 131 7.19 1.34 -12.52
N LEU A 132 7.21 2.41 -13.31
CA LEU A 132 6.03 3.24 -13.54
C LEU A 132 4.84 2.44 -14.06
N ASP A 133 5.10 1.49 -14.97
CA ASP A 133 4.07 0.66 -15.57
C ASP A 133 3.40 -0.29 -14.57
N ASP A 134 4.07 -0.60 -13.46
CA ASP A 134 3.50 -1.44 -12.39
C ASP A 134 2.36 -0.74 -11.64
N PHE A 135 2.30 0.60 -11.64
CA PHE A 135 1.15 1.34 -11.10
C PHE A 135 -0.13 1.15 -11.94
N PHE A 136 -0.03 0.69 -13.19
CA PHE A 136 -1.19 0.38 -14.03
C PHE A 136 -1.62 -1.08 -13.94
N LYS A 137 -0.84 -1.92 -13.25
CA LYS A 137 -1.20 -3.32 -13.00
C LYS A 137 -2.13 -3.42 -11.79
N GLN A 138 -2.81 -4.57 -11.73
CA GLN A 138 -3.41 -5.03 -10.48
C GLN A 138 -2.35 -5.11 -9.38
N LYS A 139 -2.69 -4.61 -8.19
CA LYS A 139 -1.72 -4.43 -7.11
C LYS A 139 -2.37 -4.52 -5.75
N ILE A 140 -1.63 -5.07 -4.79
CA ILE A 140 -1.91 -4.86 -3.36
C ILE A 140 -1.33 -3.50 -2.99
N VAL A 141 -2.02 -2.73 -2.16
CA VAL A 141 -1.58 -1.42 -1.67
C VAL A 141 -1.67 -1.37 -0.15
N TRP A 142 -0.71 -0.69 0.50
CA TRP A 142 -0.72 -0.47 1.94
C TRP A 142 0.11 0.75 2.34
N ALA A 143 -0.17 1.29 3.53
CA ALA A 143 0.59 2.37 4.12
C ALA A 143 1.94 1.90 4.67
N GLU A 144 3.01 2.65 4.45
CA GLU A 144 4.33 2.44 5.06
C GLU A 144 4.25 2.49 6.60
N THR A 145 3.35 3.29 7.16
CA THR A 145 3.12 3.35 8.61
C THR A 145 1.67 3.06 8.91
N MET A 146 1.42 2.03 9.72
CA MET A 146 0.09 1.66 10.19
C MET A 146 0.00 1.84 11.69
N ARG A 147 -0.86 2.76 12.15
CA ARG A 147 -1.09 2.96 13.58
C ARG A 147 -2.30 2.16 14.06
N ILE A 148 -2.13 1.46 15.17
CA ILE A 148 -3.23 0.94 15.97
C ILE A 148 -3.57 2.05 16.98
N ARG A 149 -4.85 2.36 17.22
CA ARG A 149 -5.27 3.30 18.27
C ARG A 149 -6.39 2.67 19.09
N LYS A 150 -6.49 3.00 20.38
CA LYS A 150 -7.54 2.47 21.28
C LYS A 150 -8.96 2.79 20.83
N ASP A 151 -9.12 3.94 20.18
CA ASP A 151 -10.40 4.46 19.68
C ASP A 151 -10.69 4.08 18.22
N ASN A 152 -9.75 3.42 17.53
CA ASN A 152 -9.88 3.14 16.13
C ASN A 152 -10.68 1.84 15.90
N THR A 153 -11.81 1.96 15.21
CA THR A 153 -12.63 0.84 14.75
C THR A 153 -11.99 0.09 13.57
N GLU A 154 -11.00 0.69 12.90
CA GLU A 154 -10.33 0.05 11.78
C GLU A 154 -9.50 -1.16 12.21
N ARG A 155 -9.77 -2.27 11.51
CA ARG A 155 -9.03 -3.52 11.69
C ARG A 155 -7.61 -3.42 11.17
N PHE A 156 -6.67 -3.90 11.97
CA PHE A 156 -5.26 -4.07 11.60
C PHE A 156 -4.97 -5.53 11.21
N PRO A 157 -4.10 -5.81 10.22
CA PRO A 157 -3.46 -4.86 9.32
C PRO A 157 -4.39 -4.37 8.20
N ARG A 158 -3.99 -3.29 7.53
CA ARG A 158 -4.77 -2.61 6.47
C ARG A 158 -4.10 -2.78 5.11
N PHE A 159 -4.27 -3.94 4.50
CA PHE A 159 -3.93 -4.17 3.10
C PHE A 159 -5.19 -4.13 2.25
N SER A 160 -5.06 -3.58 1.04
CA SER A 160 -6.13 -3.54 0.05
C SER A 160 -5.62 -3.97 -1.32
N TYR A 161 -6.52 -4.21 -2.26
CA TYR A 161 -6.21 -4.55 -3.64
C TYR A 161 -6.95 -3.61 -4.58
N THR A 162 -6.30 -3.23 -5.67
CA THR A 162 -6.89 -2.38 -6.69
C THR A 162 -6.44 -2.78 -8.09
N THR A 163 -7.38 -2.69 -9.03
CA THR A 163 -7.14 -2.74 -10.48
C THR A 163 -7.10 -1.36 -11.10
N GLU A 164 -7.36 -0.30 -10.32
CA GLU A 164 -7.42 1.07 -10.82
C GLU A 164 -6.03 1.58 -11.24
N SER A 165 -6.03 2.40 -12.29
CA SER A 165 -4.85 3.08 -12.81
C SER A 165 -4.52 4.33 -11.99
N LEU A 166 -4.06 4.11 -10.76
CA LEU A 166 -3.70 5.17 -9.80
C LEU A 166 -2.26 5.03 -9.30
N TYR A 167 -1.67 6.17 -8.94
CA TYR A 167 -0.39 6.23 -8.25
C TYR A 167 -0.59 6.19 -6.74
N THR A 168 0.48 5.84 -6.03
CA THR A 168 0.56 6.04 -4.59
C THR A 168 1.75 6.93 -4.25
N ASP A 169 1.63 7.75 -3.21
CA ASP A 169 2.74 8.59 -2.77
C ASP A 169 3.75 7.80 -1.94
N LYS A 170 4.84 8.46 -1.56
CA LYS A 170 5.95 7.91 -0.78
C LYS A 170 5.54 7.19 0.50
N THR A 171 4.34 7.47 1.04
CA THR A 171 3.81 6.91 2.29
C THR A 171 3.10 5.58 2.09
N CYS A 172 3.12 5.05 0.87
CA CYS A 172 2.56 3.76 0.49
C CYS A 172 3.62 2.81 -0.07
N PHE A 173 3.28 1.54 -0.06
CA PHE A 173 3.90 0.51 -0.89
C PHE A 173 2.84 -0.15 -1.77
N ILE A 174 3.30 -0.71 -2.89
CA ILE A 174 2.52 -1.54 -3.79
C ILE A 174 3.19 -2.91 -3.94
N ALA A 175 2.41 -3.96 -4.12
CA ALA A 175 2.90 -5.28 -4.53
C ALA A 175 2.20 -5.72 -5.81
N VAL A 176 3.00 -6.09 -6.82
CA VAL A 176 2.54 -6.59 -8.12
C VAL A 176 3.11 -7.99 -8.36
N GLY A 177 2.40 -8.83 -9.08
CA GLY A 177 2.83 -10.21 -9.31
C GLY A 177 1.66 -11.16 -9.51
N LYS A 178 1.90 -12.45 -9.24
CA LYS A 178 0.89 -13.50 -9.31
C LYS A 178 0.16 -13.67 -7.98
N ASP A 179 -1.05 -14.23 -8.05
CA ASP A 179 -1.82 -14.66 -6.88
C ASP A 179 -2.04 -13.59 -5.80
N LEU A 180 -2.12 -12.32 -6.19
CA LEU A 180 -2.19 -11.19 -5.26
C LEU A 180 -3.36 -11.29 -4.27
N LYS A 181 -4.55 -11.69 -4.72
CA LYS A 181 -5.72 -11.83 -3.84
C LYS A 181 -5.54 -12.96 -2.82
N TYR A 182 -4.90 -14.05 -3.23
CA TYR A 182 -4.53 -15.13 -2.32
C TYR A 182 -3.56 -14.64 -1.25
N VAL A 183 -2.51 -13.90 -1.64
CA VAL A 183 -1.57 -13.30 -0.69
C VAL A 183 -2.26 -12.28 0.22
N LEU A 184 -3.16 -11.45 -0.33
CA LEU A 184 -3.93 -10.48 0.43
C LEU A 184 -4.75 -11.14 1.55
N ALA A 185 -5.39 -12.28 1.28
CA ALA A 185 -6.14 -13.04 2.28
C ALA A 185 -5.25 -13.41 3.49
N PHE A 186 -4.04 -13.90 3.23
CA PHE A 186 -3.08 -14.25 4.27
C PHE A 186 -2.55 -13.03 5.02
N LEU A 187 -2.17 -11.96 4.31
CA LEU A 187 -1.66 -10.72 4.93
C LEU A 187 -2.66 -10.11 5.90
N ASN A 188 -3.94 -10.09 5.52
CA ASN A 188 -4.99 -9.55 6.37
C ASN A 188 -5.43 -10.52 7.48
N SER A 189 -5.32 -11.85 7.32
CA SER A 189 -5.74 -12.84 8.33
C SER A 189 -5.17 -12.64 9.74
N ILE A 190 -5.78 -13.31 10.74
CA ILE A 190 -5.28 -13.34 12.12
C ILE A 190 -3.82 -13.86 12.18
N VAL A 191 -3.49 -14.87 11.38
CA VAL A 191 -2.12 -15.39 11.31
C VAL A 191 -1.17 -14.36 10.68
N GLY A 192 -1.61 -13.64 9.64
CA GLY A 192 -0.85 -12.53 9.04
C GLY A 192 -0.60 -11.41 10.05
N ARG A 193 -1.64 -10.98 10.77
CA ARG A 193 -1.55 -10.00 11.87
C ARG A 193 -0.56 -10.45 12.94
N TYR A 194 -0.61 -11.73 13.33
CA TYR A 194 0.32 -12.30 14.29
C TYR A 194 1.76 -12.27 13.78
N GLN A 195 2.03 -12.68 12.54
CA GLN A 195 3.38 -12.60 11.97
C GLN A 195 3.88 -11.15 11.93
N ILE A 196 3.05 -10.20 11.49
CA ILE A 196 3.38 -8.77 11.48
C ILE A 196 3.74 -8.28 12.89
N SER A 197 2.99 -8.67 13.93
CA SER A 197 3.30 -8.27 15.30
C SER A 197 4.61 -8.83 15.86
N GLN A 198 5.13 -9.91 15.27
CA GLN A 198 6.42 -10.50 15.64
C GLN A 198 7.59 -9.98 14.79
N THR A 199 7.33 -9.58 13.55
CA THR A 199 8.38 -9.27 12.57
C THR A 199 8.57 -7.77 12.36
N VAL A 200 7.49 -6.99 12.38
CA VAL A 200 7.53 -5.56 12.07
C VAL A 200 7.88 -4.78 13.33
N SER A 201 8.87 -3.88 13.20
CA SER A 201 9.24 -2.97 14.28
C SER A 201 8.09 -2.01 14.60
N MET A 202 7.76 -1.92 15.90
CA MET A 202 6.83 -0.95 16.43
C MET A 202 7.59 0.34 16.78
N MET A 203 7.12 1.47 16.26
CA MET A 203 7.50 2.81 16.67
C MET A 203 6.71 3.23 17.91
N ASP A 204 7.14 4.28 18.59
CA ASP A 204 6.51 4.78 19.81
C ASP A 204 5.00 5.04 19.60
N ASN A 205 4.20 4.54 20.56
CA ASN A 205 2.73 4.60 20.60
C ASN A 205 1.98 3.75 19.53
N GLY A 206 2.44 2.54 19.19
CA GLY A 206 1.65 1.58 18.39
C GLY A 206 1.59 1.83 16.88
N GLY A 207 2.58 2.53 16.35
CA GLY A 207 2.80 2.63 14.90
C GLY A 207 3.67 1.47 14.39
N TYR A 208 3.18 0.68 13.45
CA TYR A 208 3.96 -0.37 12.79
C TYR A 208 4.60 0.18 11.51
N LEU A 209 5.91 0.00 11.36
CA LEU A 209 6.65 0.40 10.16
C LEU A 209 6.59 -0.73 9.10
N MET A 210 5.56 -0.71 8.27
CA MET A 210 5.20 -1.73 7.28
C MET A 210 6.07 -1.67 6.01
N GLN A 211 7.39 -1.51 6.18
CA GLN A 211 8.34 -1.45 5.07
C GLN A 211 8.51 -2.80 4.38
N LYS A 212 8.85 -2.73 3.08
CA LYS A 212 9.16 -3.88 2.22
C LYS A 212 9.97 -4.98 2.93
N ILE A 213 11.07 -4.62 3.58
CA ILE A 213 12.00 -5.57 4.23
C ILE A 213 11.32 -6.50 5.25
N TYR A 214 10.27 -6.02 5.93
CA TYR A 214 9.53 -6.80 6.92
C TYR A 214 8.40 -7.60 6.26
N ILE A 215 7.66 -6.96 5.34
CA ILE A 215 6.55 -7.62 4.64
C ILE A 215 7.05 -8.80 3.79
N GLU A 216 8.26 -8.69 3.23
CA GLU A 216 8.96 -9.76 2.52
C GLU A 216 9.26 -11.00 3.36
N GLN A 217 9.29 -10.90 4.70
CA GLN A 217 9.53 -12.05 5.58
C GLN A 217 8.23 -12.75 6.01
N ILE A 218 7.07 -12.15 5.75
CA ILE A 218 5.78 -12.77 6.12
C ILE A 218 5.61 -14.06 5.33
N LYS A 219 5.28 -15.13 6.03
CA LYS A 219 5.16 -16.46 5.46
C LYS A 219 3.73 -16.73 5.04
N ILE A 220 3.59 -17.16 3.79
CA ILE A 220 2.31 -17.54 3.18
C ILE A 220 2.36 -19.05 2.99
N ALA A 221 1.34 -19.77 3.47
CA ALA A 221 1.28 -21.21 3.26
C ALA A 221 1.17 -21.51 1.76
N THR A 222 1.91 -22.50 1.27
CA THR A 222 1.72 -22.96 -0.11
C THR A 222 0.62 -24.01 -0.12
N LEU A 223 -0.60 -23.62 -0.50
CA LEU A 223 -1.70 -24.57 -0.67
C LEU A 223 -1.53 -25.35 -1.97
N VAL A 224 -1.46 -26.68 -1.86
CA VAL A 224 -1.42 -27.58 -3.01
C VAL A 224 -2.81 -27.73 -3.65
N ASP A 225 -3.88 -27.60 -2.86
CA ASP A 225 -5.25 -27.70 -3.35
C ASP A 225 -5.73 -26.40 -4.04
N GLN A 226 -5.99 -26.52 -5.34
CA GLN A 226 -6.49 -25.41 -6.16
C GLN A 226 -7.91 -24.99 -5.77
N THR A 227 -8.72 -25.90 -5.22
CA THR A 227 -10.11 -25.61 -4.82
C THR A 227 -10.12 -24.60 -3.68
N THR A 228 -9.30 -24.83 -2.65
CA THR A 228 -9.15 -23.94 -1.49
C THR A 228 -8.54 -22.60 -1.91
N LYS A 229 -7.53 -22.60 -2.78
CA LYS A 229 -6.95 -21.36 -3.33
C LYS A 229 -7.99 -20.51 -4.08
N LYS A 230 -8.83 -21.16 -4.89
CA LYS A 230 -9.93 -20.51 -5.60
C LYS A 230 -10.95 -19.93 -4.62
N LYS A 231 -11.39 -20.72 -3.62
CA LYS A 231 -12.33 -20.28 -2.59
C LYS A 231 -11.81 -19.05 -1.83
N LEU A 232 -10.54 -19.03 -1.44
CA LEU A 232 -9.93 -17.84 -0.79
C LEU A 232 -9.98 -16.60 -1.69
N THR A 233 -9.70 -16.78 -2.98
CA THR A 233 -9.73 -15.68 -3.96
C THR A 233 -11.15 -15.13 -4.12
N GLU A 234 -12.15 -16.00 -4.18
CA GLU A 234 -13.57 -15.63 -4.26
C GLU A 234 -14.04 -14.89 -2.99
N LEU A 235 -13.61 -15.32 -1.81
CA LEU A 235 -13.90 -14.62 -0.55
C LEU A 235 -13.31 -13.21 -0.53
N VAL A 236 -12.06 -13.05 -1.00
CA VAL A 236 -11.44 -11.73 -1.15
C VAL A 236 -12.19 -10.88 -2.17
N ASP A 237 -12.63 -11.46 -3.27
CA ASP A 237 -13.44 -10.74 -4.26
C ASP A 237 -14.78 -10.25 -3.70
N SER A 238 -15.40 -11.03 -2.81
CA SER A 238 -16.60 -10.60 -2.09
C SER A 238 -16.29 -9.46 -1.12
N LEU A 239 -15.17 -9.54 -0.37
CA LEU A 239 -14.74 -8.47 0.55
C LEU A 239 -14.45 -7.14 -0.16
N LEU A 240 -13.78 -7.19 -1.31
CA LEU A 240 -13.46 -6.00 -2.10
C LEU A 240 -14.72 -5.32 -2.68
N LYS A 241 -15.84 -6.04 -2.77
CA LYS A 241 -17.13 -5.54 -3.29
C LYS A 241 -18.13 -5.20 -2.19
N SER A 242 -17.93 -5.69 -0.97
CA SER A 242 -18.94 -5.59 0.09
C SER A 242 -19.02 -4.17 0.64
N PRO A 243 -20.19 -3.51 0.57
CA PRO A 243 -20.41 -2.23 1.22
C PRO A 243 -20.89 -2.38 2.68
N ASP A 244 -21.15 -3.61 3.13
CA ASP A 244 -21.73 -3.93 4.44
C ASP A 244 -20.73 -4.67 5.35
N ASP A 245 -20.64 -4.20 6.61
CA ASP A 245 -19.67 -4.65 7.61
C ASP A 245 -19.98 -6.07 8.12
N ASP A 246 -21.26 -6.43 8.31
CA ASP A 246 -21.63 -7.76 8.83
C ASP A 246 -21.25 -8.89 7.85
N GLN A 247 -21.44 -8.66 6.55
CA GLN A 247 -21.02 -9.62 5.52
C GLN A 247 -19.50 -9.70 5.40
N ALA A 248 -18.81 -8.56 5.55
CA ALA A 248 -17.35 -8.55 5.56
C ALA A 248 -16.80 -9.40 6.71
N ASP A 249 -17.39 -9.32 7.91
CA ASP A 249 -17.00 -10.12 9.08
C ASP A 249 -17.09 -11.62 8.82
N GLU A 250 -18.20 -12.05 8.21
CA GLU A 250 -18.41 -13.46 7.86
C GLU A 250 -17.36 -13.96 6.85
N PHE A 251 -17.09 -13.18 5.80
CA PHE A 251 -16.06 -13.56 4.82
C PHE A 251 -14.66 -13.58 5.45
N GLU A 252 -14.33 -12.61 6.30
CA GLU A 252 -13.06 -12.59 7.03
C GLU A 252 -12.91 -13.80 7.96
N ASN A 253 -13.97 -14.22 8.65
CA ASN A 253 -13.98 -15.43 9.49
C ASN A 253 -13.71 -16.69 8.66
N GLN A 254 -14.38 -16.83 7.51
CA GLN A 254 -14.13 -17.95 6.60
C GLN A 254 -12.69 -17.96 6.05
N ILE A 255 -12.13 -16.79 5.75
CA ILE A 255 -10.71 -16.67 5.37
C ILE A 255 -9.82 -17.13 6.53
N ASN A 256 -10.09 -16.67 7.75
CA ASN A 256 -9.30 -17.04 8.93
C ASN A 256 -9.34 -18.55 9.18
N ASP A 257 -10.49 -19.20 9.05
CA ASP A 257 -10.61 -20.65 9.20
C ASP A 257 -9.76 -21.41 8.18
N ILE A 258 -9.80 -20.99 6.91
CA ILE A 258 -8.99 -21.60 5.87
C ILE A 258 -7.50 -21.37 6.15
N VAL A 259 -7.11 -20.16 6.55
CA VAL A 259 -5.71 -19.83 6.86
C VAL A 259 -5.23 -20.61 8.08
N PHE A 260 -6.01 -20.72 9.16
CA PHE A 260 -5.67 -21.55 10.31
C PHE A 260 -5.46 -23.01 9.93
N ASN A 261 -6.36 -23.57 9.13
CA ASN A 261 -6.25 -24.93 8.63
C ASN A 261 -4.99 -25.12 7.77
N SER A 262 -4.64 -24.14 6.92
CA SER A 262 -3.44 -24.19 6.08
C SER A 262 -2.13 -24.28 6.88
N PHE A 263 -2.11 -23.72 8.08
CA PHE A 263 -0.98 -23.80 9.02
C PHE A 263 -1.16 -24.87 10.10
N GLY A 264 -2.24 -25.65 10.07
CA GLY A 264 -2.56 -26.64 11.10
C GLY A 264 -2.76 -26.04 12.50
N ILE A 265 -3.27 -24.80 12.60
CA ILE A 265 -3.51 -24.11 13.87
C ILE A 265 -4.80 -24.64 14.51
N THR A 266 -4.66 -25.19 15.72
CA THR A 266 -5.76 -25.79 16.49
C THR A 266 -6.63 -24.71 17.15
N LEU A 267 -7.89 -25.05 17.48
CA LEU A 267 -8.80 -24.15 18.20
C LEU A 267 -8.20 -23.55 19.49
N HIS A 268 -7.38 -24.32 20.21
CA HIS A 268 -6.71 -23.83 21.42
C HIS A 268 -5.61 -22.80 21.10
N GLU A 269 -4.89 -22.97 20.00
CA GLU A 269 -3.92 -21.99 19.49
C GLU A 269 -4.61 -20.75 18.92
N GLN A 270 -5.77 -20.89 18.26
CA GLN A 270 -6.57 -19.76 17.77
C GLN A 270 -7.00 -18.85 18.92
N LYS A 271 -7.61 -19.41 19.98
CA LYS A 271 -7.97 -18.66 21.19
C LYS A 271 -6.78 -17.94 21.84
N TYR A 272 -5.59 -18.57 21.80
CA TYR A 272 -4.37 -17.94 22.27
C TYR A 272 -3.95 -16.74 21.41
N LEU A 273 -4.05 -16.86 20.08
CA LEU A 273 -3.76 -15.75 19.15
C LEU A 273 -4.71 -14.58 19.37
N ASP A 274 -6.01 -14.83 19.48
CA ASP A 274 -7.02 -13.78 19.71
C ASP A 274 -6.72 -13.00 20.98
N LYS A 275 -6.45 -13.71 22.08
CA LYS A 275 -6.07 -13.09 23.36
C LYS A 275 -4.80 -12.26 23.23
N LYS A 276 -3.74 -12.81 22.62
CA LYS A 276 -2.45 -12.12 22.47
C LYS A 276 -2.57 -10.84 21.61
N LEU A 277 -3.35 -10.91 20.54
CA LEU A 277 -3.57 -9.78 19.65
C LEU A 277 -4.48 -8.70 20.28
N ALA A 278 -5.41 -9.09 21.15
CA ALA A 278 -6.19 -8.16 21.97
C ALA A 278 -5.34 -7.45 23.02
N GLU A 279 -4.42 -8.15 23.70
CA GLU A 279 -3.50 -7.52 24.66
C GLU A 279 -2.59 -6.47 24.01
N THR A 280 -2.23 -6.67 22.74
CA THR A 280 -1.42 -5.72 21.97
C THR A 280 -2.18 -4.42 21.70
N LEU A 281 -3.52 -4.46 21.58
CA LEU A 281 -4.37 -3.26 21.47
C LEU A 281 -4.41 -2.45 22.77
N VAL A 282 -4.37 -3.11 23.94
CA VAL A 282 -4.49 -2.45 25.25
C VAL A 282 -3.24 -1.66 25.63
N ARG A 283 -2.07 -2.10 25.15
CA ARG A 283 -0.75 -1.50 25.45
C ARG A 283 -0.42 -0.25 24.62
N VAL A 284 -1.15 -0.02 23.53
CA VAL A 284 -1.03 1.15 22.64
C VAL A 284 -1.96 2.24 23.11
#